data_AF-A0A8H7I8Y1-F1
#
_entry.id   AF-A0A8H7I8Y1-F1
#
_cell.length_a   1.000
_cell.length_b   1.000
_cell.length_c   1.000
_cell.angle_alpha   90.00
_cell.angle_beta   90.00
_cell.angle_gamma   90.00
#
_symmetry.space_group_name_H-M   'P 1'
#
loop_
_entity.id
_entity.type
_entity.pdbx_description
1 polymer ?
#
loop_
_entity_poly.entity_id
_entity_poly.type
_entity_poly.pdbx_seq_one_letter_code
_entity_poly.pdbx_strand_id
1 'polypeptide(L)'
;MLFTPLLALATYAAAAPAAPLLPQAPAAAVPSPTVPYASDDPNYSYLDRYQSGTPEPIIGAAGADILGPQNIPLERESPDFMALPTDSGCGKREVADGDIAQPSARRRMGSSAERTRHTPCDCDGGGGYETEGWGHSMHWHVTAEWGYVMAGSCRVNVVNQLGRNYLADVYPVTCGTSQKASRTQSKDSTTLRRMRVPSCMSTSSRPFRLYVLLTDWMAHVPKEVLAKNFRVNASAFDHIPGEQLWIFPSAVPTESVAEANPVSPQGEALLPYTFAASKAPATNVTGGSVKVVDSRTFNVSTTIAVAEVTVVPGGMRELHWHPTQPEWTFYLEGTARVTVFASSGNARTFDYQAGDIGKPSYILCTIIGLILHRIRTTTFGHYVENTGNTTMKYLEIFKTDIYEDISLNQWLALTPPEMVKAHLQLDDETISQLQKVNRSL
;
A
#
# COMPACT_ATOMS: atom_id res chain seq x y z
N MET A 1 -96.44 19.37 26.38
CA MET A 1 -96.01 18.22 25.56
C MET A 1 -94.50 18.30 25.42
N LEU A 2 -93.85 17.12 25.37
CA LEU A 2 -92.42 16.85 25.23
C LEU A 2 -91.59 16.84 26.54
N PHE A 3 -91.65 15.66 27.18
CA PHE A 3 -90.58 15.08 27.98
C PHE A 3 -89.46 14.60 27.05
N THR A 4 -88.20 14.91 27.38
CA THR A 4 -87.00 14.19 26.90
C THR A 4 -85.93 14.21 28.01
N PRO A 5 -85.23 13.09 28.28
CA PRO A 5 -84.59 12.86 29.57
C PRO A 5 -83.10 13.24 29.59
N LEU A 6 -82.61 13.56 30.79
CA LEU A 6 -81.18 13.72 31.12
C LEU A 6 -80.50 12.33 31.07
N LEU A 7 -79.58 12.11 30.14
CA LEU A 7 -78.77 10.90 30.07
C LEU A 7 -77.50 11.09 30.93
N ALA A 8 -77.46 10.44 32.10
CA ALA A 8 -76.25 10.35 32.92
C ALA A 8 -75.32 9.28 32.34
N LEU A 9 -74.14 9.67 31.84
CA LEU A 9 -73.07 8.73 31.49
C LEU A 9 -72.40 8.26 32.79
N ALA A 10 -72.68 7.03 33.21
CA ALA A 10 -71.89 6.34 34.22
C ALA A 10 -70.64 5.74 33.55
N THR A 11 -69.46 6.29 33.86
CA THR A 11 -68.17 5.69 33.47
C THR A 11 -67.91 4.47 34.36
N TYR A 12 -68.05 3.26 33.80
CA TYR A 12 -67.54 2.04 34.41
C TYR A 12 -66.01 2.02 34.28
N ALA A 13 -65.28 2.24 35.37
CA ALA A 13 -63.87 1.94 35.45
C ALA A 13 -63.71 0.41 35.61
N ALA A 14 -63.41 -0.29 34.51
CA ALA A 14 -62.99 -1.68 34.57
C ALA A 14 -61.55 -1.74 35.10
N ALA A 15 -61.37 -2.24 36.32
CA ALA A 15 -60.06 -2.57 36.85
C ALA A 15 -59.46 -3.71 36.02
N ALA A 16 -58.41 -3.42 35.25
CA ALA A 16 -57.61 -4.45 34.61
C ALA A 16 -56.91 -5.30 35.69
N PRO A 17 -56.96 -6.63 35.62
CA PRO A 17 -56.20 -7.47 36.55
C PRO A 17 -54.70 -7.23 36.33
N ALA A 18 -53.97 -7.02 37.43
CA ALA A 18 -52.52 -6.89 37.39
C ALA A 18 -51.91 -8.13 36.74
N ALA A 19 -51.11 -7.92 35.69
CA ALA A 19 -50.33 -8.99 35.09
C ALA A 19 -49.40 -9.60 36.15
N PRO A 20 -49.25 -10.93 36.23
CA PRO A 20 -48.31 -11.54 37.15
C PRO A 20 -46.91 -11.06 36.80
N LEU A 21 -46.19 -10.55 37.80
CA LEU A 21 -44.77 -10.22 37.70
C LEU A 21 -44.03 -11.48 37.26
N LEU A 22 -43.52 -11.49 36.02
CA LEU A 22 -42.59 -12.51 35.58
C LEU A 22 -41.40 -12.51 36.55
N PRO A 23 -40.96 -13.67 37.05
CA PRO A 23 -39.77 -13.72 37.88
C PRO A 23 -38.62 -13.08 37.11
N GLN A 24 -38.00 -12.05 37.70
CA GLN A 24 -36.77 -11.47 37.17
C GLN A 24 -35.78 -12.62 37.01
N ALA A 25 -35.35 -12.86 35.77
CA ALA A 25 -34.23 -13.75 35.52
C ALA A 25 -33.07 -13.26 36.38
N PRO A 26 -32.34 -14.16 37.08
CA PRO A 26 -31.15 -13.76 37.81
C PRO A 26 -30.24 -13.00 36.85
N ALA A 27 -29.73 -11.85 37.30
CA ALA A 27 -28.77 -11.07 36.53
C ALA A 27 -27.65 -12.02 36.06
N ALA A 28 -27.40 -12.03 34.75
CA ALA A 28 -26.33 -12.85 34.20
C ALA A 28 -25.02 -12.53 34.93
N ALA A 29 -24.26 -13.56 35.28
CA ALA A 29 -22.99 -13.38 35.98
C ALA A 29 -22.06 -12.48 35.15
N VAL A 30 -21.35 -11.57 35.81
CA VAL A 30 -20.35 -10.70 35.16
C VAL A 30 -19.26 -11.60 34.55
N PRO A 31 -18.82 -11.35 33.31
CA PRO A 31 -17.74 -12.11 32.69
C PRO A 31 -16.49 -12.13 33.58
N SER A 32 -15.85 -13.30 33.72
CA SER A 32 -14.61 -13.48 34.47
C SER A 32 -13.53 -14.12 33.60
N PRO A 33 -12.24 -13.84 33.82
CA PRO A 33 -11.17 -14.42 33.02
C PRO A 33 -11.12 -15.94 33.15
N THR A 34 -11.09 -16.65 32.03
CA THR A 34 -10.92 -18.11 31.96
C THR A 34 -9.46 -18.52 31.68
N VAL A 35 -8.62 -17.56 31.31
CA VAL A 35 -7.18 -17.68 31.04
C VAL A 35 -6.45 -16.46 31.63
N PRO A 36 -5.12 -16.51 31.82
CA PRO A 36 -4.35 -15.34 32.26
C PRO A 36 -4.55 -14.14 31.33
N TYR A 37 -4.46 -12.93 31.89
CA TYR A 37 -4.48 -11.70 31.10
C TYR A 37 -3.28 -11.61 30.16
N ALA A 38 -3.42 -10.79 29.12
CA ALA A 38 -2.31 -10.44 28.25
C ALA A 38 -1.18 -9.75 29.05
N SER A 39 0.05 -9.83 28.54
CA SER A 39 1.21 -9.23 29.18
C SER A 39 1.06 -7.71 29.30
N ASP A 40 1.37 -7.16 30.47
CA ASP A 40 1.50 -5.71 30.70
C ASP A 40 2.89 -5.18 30.32
N ASP A 41 3.81 -6.05 29.86
CA ASP A 41 5.18 -5.65 29.52
C ASP A 41 5.18 -4.67 28.33
N PRO A 42 5.50 -3.38 28.56
CA PRO A 42 5.47 -2.39 27.52
C PRO A 42 6.56 -2.65 26.48
N ASN A 43 6.16 -2.65 25.22
CA ASN A 43 7.09 -2.81 24.11
C ASN A 43 7.84 -1.51 23.78
N TYR A 44 8.76 -1.11 24.67
CA TYR A 44 9.61 0.07 24.47
C TYR A 44 10.46 -0.09 23.22
N SER A 45 10.52 0.95 22.38
CA SER A 45 11.45 0.96 21.25
C SER A 45 12.88 1.00 21.77
N TYR A 46 13.72 0.09 21.26
CA TYR A 46 15.16 0.07 21.53
C TYR A 46 15.97 0.92 20.56
N LEU A 47 15.31 1.66 19.66
CA LEU A 47 15.94 2.45 18.62
C LEU A 47 17.05 3.36 19.17
N ASP A 48 16.75 4.24 20.14
CA ASP A 48 17.74 5.18 20.69
C ASP A 48 18.93 4.48 21.38
N ARG A 49 18.65 3.36 22.08
CA ARG A 49 19.69 2.56 22.74
C ARG A 49 20.65 1.97 21.72
N TYR A 50 20.15 1.41 20.63
CA TYR A 50 20.98 0.79 19.59
C TYR A 50 21.68 1.81 18.70
N GLN A 51 21.11 3.01 18.52
CA GLN A 51 21.80 4.11 17.83
C GLN A 51 23.04 4.59 18.59
N SER A 52 23.05 4.51 19.92
CA SER A 52 24.16 4.97 20.77
C SER A 52 25.13 3.87 21.21
N GLY A 53 24.77 2.59 21.06
CA GLY A 53 25.55 1.44 21.52
C GLY A 53 25.78 0.36 20.46
N THR A 54 26.31 -0.78 20.89
CA THR A 54 26.33 -2.04 20.13
C THR A 54 24.97 -2.73 20.37
N PRO A 55 24.19 -3.02 19.32
CA PRO A 55 22.92 -3.74 19.49
C PRO A 55 23.17 -5.15 20.03
N GLU A 56 22.45 -5.52 21.09
CA GLU A 56 22.48 -6.85 21.68
C GLU A 56 21.05 -7.35 21.87
N PRO A 57 20.73 -8.61 21.57
CA PRO A 57 19.38 -9.15 21.62
C PRO A 57 18.98 -9.49 23.07
N ILE A 58 18.96 -8.48 23.94
CA ILE A 58 18.73 -8.62 25.38
C ILE A 58 17.55 -7.75 25.81
N ILE A 59 16.53 -8.38 26.38
CA ILE A 59 15.31 -7.75 26.91
C ILE A 59 15.14 -8.19 28.37
N GLY A 60 15.35 -7.24 29.30
CA GLY A 60 15.27 -7.54 30.72
C GLY A 60 16.24 -8.66 31.12
N ALA A 61 15.70 -9.81 31.53
CA ALA A 61 16.48 -11.00 31.90
C ALA A 61 16.63 -12.04 30.76
N ALA A 62 15.99 -11.81 29.60
CA ALA A 62 16.05 -12.70 28.44
C ALA A 62 17.10 -12.22 27.43
N GLY A 63 17.74 -13.15 26.72
CA GLY A 63 18.77 -12.86 25.72
C GLY A 63 20.20 -13.13 26.18
N ALA A 64 21.17 -12.89 25.30
CA ALA A 64 22.60 -12.99 25.57
C ALA A 64 23.42 -12.17 24.57
N ASP A 65 24.68 -11.88 24.89
CA ASP A 65 25.61 -11.18 24.01
C ASP A 65 25.89 -11.99 22.73
N ILE A 66 26.04 -11.29 21.60
CA ILE A 66 26.44 -11.89 20.34
C ILE A 66 27.96 -12.15 20.36
N LEU A 67 28.33 -13.43 20.39
CA LEU A 67 29.74 -13.85 20.41
C LEU A 67 30.39 -13.89 19.02
N GLY A 68 29.59 -13.80 17.96
CA GLY A 68 30.04 -13.87 16.56
C GLY A 68 30.25 -12.48 15.92
N PRO A 69 30.75 -12.43 14.67
CA PRO A 69 30.79 -11.18 13.92
C PRO A 69 29.38 -10.62 13.71
N GLN A 70 29.22 -9.32 13.97
CA GLN A 70 27.95 -8.58 13.84
C GLN A 70 27.93 -7.70 12.59
N ASN A 71 26.72 -7.41 12.09
CA ASN A 71 26.49 -6.36 11.11
C ASN A 71 25.80 -5.19 11.79
N ILE A 72 26.56 -4.48 12.63
CA ILE A 72 26.09 -3.38 13.48
C ILE A 72 25.23 -2.35 12.73
N PRO A 73 25.60 -1.89 11.50
CA PRO A 73 24.74 -0.99 10.75
C PRO A 73 23.33 -1.54 10.50
N LEU A 74 23.19 -2.81 10.09
CA LEU A 74 21.89 -3.42 9.82
C LEU A 74 21.10 -3.70 11.10
N GLU A 75 21.78 -4.09 12.17
CA GLU A 75 21.15 -4.34 13.47
C GLU A 75 20.57 -3.05 14.07
N ARG A 76 21.20 -1.89 13.81
CA ARG A 76 20.66 -0.56 14.18
C ARG A 76 19.43 -0.14 13.39
N GLU A 77 19.26 -0.66 12.19
CA GLU A 77 18.07 -0.44 11.35
C GLU A 77 16.89 -1.34 11.75
N SER A 78 17.12 -2.36 12.58
CA SER A 78 16.08 -3.32 12.98
C SER A 78 16.07 -3.58 14.50
N PRO A 79 15.86 -2.55 15.33
CA PRO A 79 15.85 -2.69 16.78
C PRO A 79 14.80 -3.68 17.30
N ASP A 80 13.58 -3.67 16.76
CA ASP A 80 12.49 -4.53 17.20
C ASP A 80 12.66 -5.97 16.67
N PHE A 81 13.56 -6.21 15.69
CA PHE A 81 14.01 -7.57 15.36
C PHE A 81 15.03 -8.13 16.35
N MET A 82 15.92 -7.26 16.86
CA MET A 82 16.93 -7.65 17.85
C MET A 82 16.31 -7.85 19.23
N ALA A 83 15.34 -7.02 19.58
CA ALA A 83 14.55 -7.11 20.79
C ALA A 83 13.06 -7.27 20.43
N LEU A 84 12.65 -8.52 20.19
CA LEU A 84 11.28 -8.84 19.81
C LEU A 84 10.26 -8.45 20.90
N PRO A 85 9.11 -7.85 20.51
CA PRO A 85 7.99 -7.53 21.40
C PRO A 85 7.25 -8.75 21.98
N THR A 86 5.93 -8.63 22.19
CA THR A 86 4.99 -9.75 22.44
C THR A 86 4.86 -10.74 21.27
N ASP A 87 5.87 -10.82 20.42
CA ASP A 87 5.92 -11.69 19.25
C ASP A 87 5.95 -13.15 19.67
N SER A 88 5.26 -13.99 18.92
CA SER A 88 5.18 -15.43 19.19
C SER A 88 5.02 -16.23 17.90
N GLY A 89 5.53 -17.47 17.92
CA GLY A 89 5.45 -18.41 16.81
C GLY A 89 6.54 -18.26 15.73
N CYS A 90 6.50 -19.16 14.74
CA CYS A 90 7.46 -19.22 13.64
C CYS A 90 7.07 -18.29 12.49
N GLY A 91 7.12 -16.98 12.70
CA GLY A 91 7.34 -16.09 11.57
C GLY A 91 8.74 -16.35 11.00
N LYS A 92 8.95 -16.08 9.73
CA LYS A 92 10.27 -15.64 9.27
C LYS A 92 10.11 -14.17 8.92
N ARG A 93 11.12 -13.35 9.22
CA ARG A 93 11.40 -12.27 8.27
C ARG A 93 11.74 -13.06 7.02
N GLU A 94 10.82 -13.20 6.07
CA GLU A 94 11.30 -12.96 4.73
C GLU A 94 11.88 -11.58 4.89
N VAL A 95 13.22 -11.48 4.91
CA VAL A 95 13.83 -10.24 4.48
C VAL A 95 13.12 -10.03 3.15
N ALA A 96 12.17 -9.10 3.15
CA ALA A 96 11.58 -8.60 1.94
C ALA A 96 12.78 -7.94 1.29
N ASP A 97 13.56 -8.77 0.59
CA ASP A 97 14.86 -8.49 0.00
C ASP A 97 14.62 -7.33 -0.94
N GLY A 98 14.90 -6.14 -0.42
CA GLY A 98 14.32 -4.95 -0.99
C GLY A 98 14.36 -3.72 -0.11
N ASP A 99 15.47 -3.50 0.60
CA ASP A 99 16.00 -2.14 0.53
C ASP A 99 16.33 -1.89 -0.95
N ILE A 100 15.91 -0.75 -1.49
CA ILE A 100 16.33 -0.29 -2.83
C ILE A 100 17.86 -0.17 -2.92
N ALA A 101 18.61 -0.21 -1.81
CA ALA A 101 20.06 -0.36 -1.81
C ALA A 101 20.58 -1.80 -2.09
N GLN A 102 19.75 -2.85 -1.97
CA GLN A 102 20.12 -4.26 -2.27
C GLN A 102 19.44 -4.94 -3.49
N PRO A 103 19.10 -4.25 -4.60
CA PRO A 103 18.56 -4.86 -5.80
C PRO A 103 19.66 -5.37 -6.73
N SER A 104 19.26 -6.20 -7.68
CA SER A 104 20.03 -6.37 -8.92
C SER A 104 19.91 -5.07 -9.76
N ALA A 105 20.78 -4.10 -9.51
CA ALA A 105 20.78 -2.81 -10.21
C ALA A 105 21.32 -2.96 -11.64
N ARG A 106 20.51 -2.62 -12.65
CA ARG A 106 21.01 -2.46 -14.03
C ARG A 106 21.44 -1.01 -14.19
N ARG A 107 22.75 -0.76 -14.13
CA ARG A 107 23.34 0.57 -14.30
C ARG A 107 23.68 0.80 -15.78
N ARG A 108 23.29 1.94 -16.33
CA ARG A 108 23.80 2.50 -17.60
C ARG A 108 24.21 3.95 -17.33
N MET A 109 25.05 4.53 -18.19
CA MET A 109 25.40 5.95 -18.06
C MET A 109 24.09 6.77 -18.01
N GLY A 110 23.92 7.68 -17.03
CA GLY A 110 22.71 8.51 -16.88
C GLY A 110 21.41 7.83 -16.39
N SER A 111 21.39 6.52 -16.11
CA SER A 111 20.19 5.86 -15.58
C SER A 111 20.46 4.59 -14.77
N SER A 112 19.58 4.29 -13.83
CA SER A 112 19.53 2.99 -13.15
C SER A 112 18.09 2.49 -13.09
N ALA A 113 17.92 1.18 -13.18
CA ALA A 113 16.68 0.52 -12.82
C ALA A 113 16.97 -0.50 -11.73
N GLU A 114 16.21 -0.43 -10.65
CA GLU A 114 16.39 -1.22 -9.43
C GLU A 114 15.13 -2.04 -9.18
N ARG A 115 15.32 -3.33 -8.88
CA ARG A 115 14.25 -4.29 -8.61
C ARG A 115 14.54 -5.13 -7.39
N THR A 116 13.53 -5.22 -6.53
CA THR A 116 13.45 -6.18 -5.43
C THR A 116 12.91 -7.51 -5.97
N ARG A 117 13.76 -8.54 -6.04
CA ARG A 117 13.51 -9.74 -6.87
C ARG A 117 13.10 -11.00 -6.08
N HIS A 118 12.77 -10.87 -4.80
CA HIS A 118 12.94 -11.99 -3.87
C HIS A 118 11.71 -12.33 -3.02
N THR A 119 10.49 -12.18 -3.52
CA THR A 119 9.32 -12.54 -2.70
C THR A 119 8.10 -12.98 -3.54
N PRO A 120 7.31 -13.97 -3.09
CA PRO A 120 6.26 -14.59 -3.88
C PRO A 120 4.90 -13.86 -3.80
N CYS A 121 4.89 -12.54 -4.00
CA CYS A 121 3.66 -11.73 -4.09
C CYS A 121 3.29 -11.39 -5.55
N ASP A 122 2.01 -11.07 -5.79
CA ASP A 122 1.47 -10.75 -7.13
C ASP A 122 1.63 -9.26 -7.53
N CYS A 123 2.40 -8.51 -6.74
CA CYS A 123 2.78 -7.11 -6.95
C CYS A 123 4.31 -7.02 -7.03
N ASP A 124 4.85 -6.73 -8.21
CA ASP A 124 6.28 -6.52 -8.44
C ASP A 124 6.58 -5.01 -8.44
N GLY A 125 7.36 -4.55 -7.46
CA GLY A 125 7.83 -3.16 -7.34
C GLY A 125 9.15 -2.94 -8.08
N GLY A 126 9.25 -1.86 -8.86
CA GLY A 126 10.51 -1.42 -9.50
C GLY A 126 10.70 0.09 -9.35
N GLY A 127 11.95 0.55 -9.26
CA GLY A 127 12.31 1.97 -9.28
C GLY A 127 13.13 2.29 -10.52
N GLY A 128 12.66 3.21 -11.36
CA GLY A 128 13.42 3.76 -12.48
C GLY A 128 13.99 5.13 -12.13
N TYR A 129 15.27 5.35 -12.48
CA TYR A 129 15.96 6.63 -12.34
C TYR A 129 16.38 7.14 -13.72
N GLU A 130 15.91 8.33 -14.07
CA GLU A 130 16.27 9.01 -15.31
C GLU A 130 16.87 10.38 -14.99
N THR A 131 18.04 10.67 -15.57
CA THR A 131 18.53 12.05 -15.64
C THR A 131 17.76 12.82 -16.70
N GLU A 132 17.73 14.14 -16.59
CA GLU A 132 17.12 15.01 -17.59
C GLU A 132 17.65 14.73 -18.99
N GLY A 133 16.77 14.73 -20.00
CA GLY A 133 17.14 14.42 -21.36
C GLY A 133 17.38 12.93 -21.57
N TRP A 134 16.69 12.08 -20.80
CA TRP A 134 16.62 10.64 -21.02
C TRP A 134 15.17 10.22 -21.23
N GLY A 135 14.99 9.26 -22.13
CA GLY A 135 13.71 8.64 -22.41
C GLY A 135 13.72 7.17 -22.04
N HIS A 136 12.61 6.72 -21.46
CA HIS A 136 12.26 5.31 -21.40
C HIS A 136 11.72 4.88 -22.76
N SER A 137 12.18 3.72 -23.23
CA SER A 137 11.74 3.17 -24.51
C SER A 137 10.25 2.92 -24.56
N MET A 138 9.67 3.11 -25.74
CA MET A 138 8.28 2.73 -26.01
C MET A 138 8.13 1.23 -25.79
N HIS A 139 7.20 0.85 -24.91
CA HIS A 139 7.00 -0.55 -24.57
C HIS A 139 5.56 -0.81 -24.15
N TRP A 140 5.18 -2.08 -24.12
CA TRP A 140 4.00 -2.56 -23.41
C TRP A 140 4.34 -3.86 -22.68
N HIS A 141 3.47 -4.25 -21.76
CA HIS A 141 3.55 -5.49 -21.02
C HIS A 141 2.13 -5.98 -20.69
N VAL A 142 2.02 -7.19 -20.15
CA VAL A 142 0.72 -7.83 -19.86
C VAL A 142 0.06 -7.33 -18.57
N THR A 143 0.82 -6.60 -17.75
CA THR A 143 0.37 -6.13 -16.43
C THR A 143 -0.15 -4.71 -16.49
N ALA A 144 -1.05 -4.37 -15.56
CA ALA A 144 -1.27 -2.97 -15.27
C ALA A 144 -0.01 -2.40 -14.57
N GLU A 145 0.34 -1.17 -14.91
CA GLU A 145 1.39 -0.40 -14.26
C GLU A 145 0.78 0.82 -13.58
N TRP A 146 1.12 1.00 -12.31
CA TRP A 146 0.80 2.19 -11.54
C TRP A 146 2.10 2.80 -11.04
N GLY A 147 2.25 4.12 -11.17
CA GLY A 147 3.45 4.84 -10.83
C GLY A 147 3.19 6.06 -9.95
N TYR A 148 4.06 6.29 -8.96
CA TYR A 148 4.05 7.49 -8.11
C TYR A 148 5.28 8.35 -8.37
N VAL A 149 5.12 9.58 -8.85
CA VAL A 149 6.27 10.48 -9.08
C VAL A 149 6.68 11.13 -7.76
N MET A 150 7.81 10.66 -7.19
CA MET A 150 8.36 11.24 -5.94
C MET A 150 9.09 12.56 -6.15
N ALA A 151 9.77 12.72 -7.28
CA ALA A 151 10.61 13.89 -7.56
C ALA A 151 10.79 14.08 -9.07
N GLY A 152 11.12 15.31 -9.46
CA GLY A 152 11.29 15.70 -10.86
C GLY A 152 9.96 15.75 -11.63
N SER A 153 10.03 15.73 -12.96
CA SER A 153 8.85 15.66 -13.81
C SER A 153 9.13 14.81 -15.05
N CYS A 154 8.08 14.24 -15.61
CA CYS A 154 8.15 13.47 -16.85
C CYS A 154 6.92 13.68 -17.72
N ARG A 155 7.10 13.55 -19.03
CA ARG A 155 6.04 13.44 -20.02
C ARG A 155 5.72 11.97 -20.25
N VAL A 156 4.45 11.61 -20.11
CA VAL A 156 3.95 10.26 -20.41
C VAL A 156 3.07 10.29 -21.66
N ASN A 157 3.25 9.32 -22.54
CA ASN A 157 2.41 9.09 -23.71
C ASN A 157 1.78 7.70 -23.60
N VAL A 158 0.48 7.59 -23.92
CA VAL A 158 -0.25 6.33 -23.99
C VAL A 158 -1.14 6.33 -25.24
N VAL A 159 -1.20 5.18 -25.92
CA VAL A 159 -2.18 4.93 -27.00
C VAL A 159 -3.07 3.76 -26.61
N ASN A 160 -4.39 3.96 -26.68
CA ASN A 160 -5.34 2.90 -26.34
C ASN A 160 -5.74 2.06 -27.57
N GLN A 161 -6.45 0.97 -27.32
CA GLN A 161 -6.90 0.00 -28.33
C GLN A 161 -7.84 0.57 -29.40
N LEU A 162 -8.42 1.76 -29.15
CA LEU A 162 -9.29 2.46 -30.09
C LEU A 162 -8.50 3.46 -30.97
N GLY A 163 -7.17 3.50 -30.86
CA GLY A 163 -6.32 4.45 -31.61
C GLY A 163 -6.33 5.87 -31.02
N ARG A 164 -6.83 6.04 -29.80
CA ARG A 164 -6.85 7.34 -29.11
C ARG A 164 -5.57 7.52 -28.33
N ASN A 165 -4.96 8.69 -28.47
CA ASN A 165 -3.75 9.06 -27.75
C ASN A 165 -4.08 9.84 -26.46
N TYR A 166 -3.10 9.81 -25.56
CA TYR A 166 -3.05 10.60 -24.35
C TYR A 166 -1.60 11.04 -24.15
N LEU A 167 -1.39 12.34 -23.91
CA LEU A 167 -0.10 12.91 -23.59
C LEU A 167 -0.28 13.80 -22.37
N ALA A 168 0.60 13.67 -21.38
CA ALA A 168 0.55 14.52 -20.19
C ALA A 168 1.93 14.71 -19.57
N ASP A 169 2.11 15.87 -18.93
CA ASP A 169 3.25 16.11 -18.04
C ASP A 169 2.84 15.78 -16.60
N VAL A 170 3.68 15.04 -15.90
CA VAL A 170 3.46 14.50 -14.55
C VAL A 170 4.53 15.09 -13.64
N TYR A 171 4.10 15.61 -12.50
CA TYR A 171 4.92 16.33 -11.52
C TYR A 171 4.94 15.59 -10.17
N PRO A 172 5.78 15.96 -9.20
CA PRO A 172 5.80 15.29 -7.90
C PRO A 172 4.43 15.33 -7.23
N VAL A 173 4.10 14.29 -6.46
CA VAL A 173 2.76 14.13 -5.83
C VAL A 173 1.64 13.97 -6.87
N THR A 174 1.99 13.41 -8.03
CA THR A 174 1.06 12.98 -9.09
C THR A 174 1.24 11.49 -9.31
N CYS A 175 0.13 10.75 -9.30
CA CYS A 175 0.03 9.34 -9.67
C CYS A 175 -0.15 9.21 -11.19
N GLY A 176 0.39 8.16 -11.78
CA GLY A 176 0.17 7.77 -13.18
C GLY A 176 -0.24 6.30 -13.26
N THR A 177 -1.04 5.93 -14.26
CA THR A 177 -1.31 4.53 -14.60
C THR A 177 -1.14 4.31 -16.09
N SER A 178 -0.53 3.21 -16.49
CA SER A 178 -0.58 2.73 -17.88
C SER A 178 -1.04 1.28 -17.89
N GLN A 179 -1.99 0.95 -18.77
CA GLN A 179 -2.41 -0.43 -19.04
C GLN A 179 -1.94 -0.89 -20.44
N LYS A 180 -1.27 -0.01 -21.21
CA LYS A 180 -1.04 -0.12 -22.67
C LYS A 180 0.23 0.63 -23.07
N ALA A 181 0.63 0.48 -24.34
CA ALA A 181 1.87 1.01 -24.89
C ALA A 181 2.18 2.43 -24.40
N SER A 182 3.29 2.57 -23.67
CA SER A 182 3.67 3.80 -23.00
C SER A 182 5.10 4.24 -23.31
N ARG A 183 5.31 5.56 -23.36
CA ARG A 183 6.62 6.21 -23.37
C ARG A 183 6.69 7.21 -22.22
N THR A 184 7.81 7.21 -21.51
CA THR A 184 8.10 8.21 -20.48
C THR A 184 9.34 9.00 -20.89
N GLN A 185 9.32 10.32 -20.75
CA GLN A 185 10.44 11.19 -21.10
C GLN A 185 10.61 12.28 -20.04
N SER A 186 11.80 12.39 -19.43
CA SER A 186 12.10 13.42 -18.41
C SER A 186 12.09 14.85 -18.98
N LYS A 187 11.62 15.85 -18.21
CA LYS A 187 11.34 17.22 -18.72
C LYS A 187 12.07 18.41 -18.05
N ASP A 188 12.69 18.31 -16.86
CA ASP A 188 13.24 19.53 -16.18
C ASP A 188 14.49 19.32 -15.27
N SER A 189 15.33 20.37 -15.14
CA SER A 189 16.75 20.41 -14.68
C SER A 189 17.11 21.30 -13.48
N THR A 190 16.19 21.83 -12.69
CA THR A 190 16.65 22.60 -11.50
C THR A 190 17.00 21.66 -10.35
N THR A 191 18.28 21.26 -10.30
CA THR A 191 18.97 20.28 -9.41
C THR A 191 18.74 18.80 -9.76
N LEU A 192 19.84 18.04 -9.88
CA LEU A 192 19.89 16.57 -9.98
C LEU A 192 18.83 15.92 -9.07
N ARG A 193 17.64 15.62 -9.60
CA ARG A 193 16.56 15.01 -8.82
C ARG A 193 15.93 13.89 -9.62
N ARG A 194 16.51 12.72 -9.35
CA ARG A 194 16.02 11.37 -9.63
C ARG A 194 14.49 11.31 -9.64
N MET A 195 13.89 11.10 -10.82
CA MET A 195 12.57 10.50 -10.88
C MET A 195 12.67 9.15 -10.18
N ARG A 196 11.79 8.89 -9.21
CA ARG A 196 11.63 7.57 -8.60
C ARG A 196 10.14 7.28 -8.72
N VAL A 197 9.82 6.34 -9.59
CA VAL A 197 8.47 5.79 -9.73
C VAL A 197 8.52 4.40 -9.13
N PRO A 198 7.92 4.16 -7.95
CA PRO A 198 7.53 2.81 -7.57
C PRO A 198 6.51 2.37 -8.60
N SER A 199 6.92 1.53 -9.55
CA SER A 199 5.99 0.87 -10.45
C SER A 199 5.50 -0.40 -9.76
N CYS A 200 4.22 -0.49 -9.41
CA CYS A 200 3.63 -1.75 -8.99
C CYS A 200 3.09 -2.47 -10.23
N MET A 201 3.68 -3.61 -10.58
CA MET A 201 3.21 -4.47 -11.66
C MET A 201 2.34 -5.58 -11.08
N SER A 202 1.14 -5.76 -11.60
CA SER A 202 0.18 -6.77 -11.13
C SER A 202 0.50 -8.21 -11.58
N THR A 203 1.75 -8.68 -11.52
CA THR A 203 2.14 -10.04 -11.96
C THR A 203 2.26 -11.04 -10.82
N SER A 204 1.64 -12.21 -11.00
CA SER A 204 2.11 -13.43 -10.36
C SER A 204 3.43 -13.91 -10.99
N SER A 205 4.55 -13.75 -10.28
CA SER A 205 5.71 -14.65 -10.33
C SER A 205 6.60 -14.74 -11.59
N ARG A 206 6.72 -13.73 -12.47
CA ARG A 206 7.65 -13.83 -13.63
C ARG A 206 8.49 -12.57 -13.84
N PRO A 207 9.78 -12.70 -14.27
CA PRO A 207 10.71 -11.58 -14.31
C PRO A 207 10.33 -10.51 -15.34
N PHE A 208 10.96 -9.33 -15.25
CA PHE A 208 11.04 -8.22 -16.24
C PHE A 208 11.32 -8.64 -17.71
N ARG A 209 11.34 -9.93 -18.04
CA ARG A 209 11.37 -10.52 -19.40
C ARG A 209 10.08 -10.36 -20.20
N LEU A 210 9.07 -9.63 -19.71
CA LEU A 210 7.77 -9.49 -20.39
C LEU A 210 7.48 -8.08 -20.91
N TYR A 211 8.44 -7.15 -20.80
CA TYR A 211 8.38 -5.91 -21.55
C TYR A 211 8.63 -6.20 -23.02
N VAL A 212 7.69 -5.83 -23.87
CA VAL A 212 7.90 -5.82 -25.32
C VAL A 212 8.32 -4.41 -25.70
N LEU A 213 9.59 -4.25 -26.04
CA LEU A 213 10.20 -2.97 -26.41
C LEU A 213 10.06 -2.74 -27.91
N LEU A 214 9.73 -1.52 -28.31
CA LEU A 214 9.55 -1.17 -29.72
C LEU A 214 10.78 -1.52 -30.56
N THR A 215 11.96 -1.08 -30.12
CA THR A 215 13.21 -1.30 -30.87
C THR A 215 13.60 -2.78 -30.91
N ASP A 216 13.29 -3.53 -29.86
CA ASP A 216 13.55 -4.98 -29.83
C ASP A 216 12.65 -5.70 -30.83
N TRP A 217 11.36 -5.37 -30.84
CA TRP A 217 10.43 -5.91 -31.82
C TRP A 217 10.82 -5.55 -33.25
N MET A 218 11.11 -4.27 -33.51
CA MET A 218 11.51 -3.78 -34.84
C MET A 218 12.81 -4.43 -35.33
N ALA A 219 13.77 -4.72 -34.45
CA ALA A 219 15.01 -5.41 -34.80
C ALA A 219 14.80 -6.89 -35.19
N HIS A 220 13.70 -7.50 -34.72
CA HIS A 220 13.37 -8.91 -34.95
C HIS A 220 12.24 -9.11 -35.98
N VAL A 221 11.92 -8.08 -36.78
CA VAL A 221 11.02 -8.18 -37.93
C VAL A 221 11.83 -7.92 -39.21
N PRO A 222 11.77 -8.80 -40.23
CA PRO A 222 12.47 -8.57 -41.48
C PRO A 222 12.10 -7.23 -42.13
N LYS A 223 13.08 -6.50 -42.66
CA LYS A 223 12.87 -5.14 -43.20
C LYS A 223 11.85 -5.09 -44.33
N GLU A 224 11.70 -6.16 -45.11
CA GLU A 224 10.67 -6.28 -46.14
C GLU A 224 9.25 -6.40 -45.58
N VAL A 225 9.08 -6.96 -44.37
CA VAL A 225 7.80 -7.00 -43.66
C VAL A 225 7.48 -5.62 -43.09
N LEU A 226 8.48 -4.93 -42.51
CA LEU A 226 8.34 -3.54 -42.08
C LEU A 226 7.96 -2.63 -43.26
N ALA A 227 8.67 -2.73 -44.38
CA ALA A 227 8.39 -2.01 -45.61
C ALA A 227 6.94 -2.18 -46.09
N LYS A 228 6.44 -3.41 -46.10
CA LYS A 228 5.03 -3.71 -46.44
C LYS A 228 4.05 -3.09 -45.44
N ASN A 229 4.32 -3.20 -44.14
CA ASN A 229 3.45 -2.66 -43.09
C ASN A 229 3.34 -1.13 -43.15
N PHE A 230 4.47 -0.44 -43.26
CA PHE A 230 4.54 1.03 -43.28
C PHE A 230 4.34 1.63 -44.68
N ARG A 231 4.25 0.80 -45.73
CA ARG A 231 4.09 1.19 -47.14
C ARG A 231 5.21 2.12 -47.63
N VAL A 232 6.45 1.81 -47.25
CA VAL A 232 7.67 2.54 -47.63
C VAL A 232 8.73 1.56 -48.15
N ASN A 233 9.84 2.08 -48.68
CA ASN A 233 10.98 1.24 -49.07
C ASN A 233 11.68 0.65 -47.83
N ALA A 234 12.19 -0.59 -47.94
CA ALA A 234 12.95 -1.26 -46.88
C ALA A 234 14.17 -0.43 -46.41
N SER A 235 14.76 0.38 -47.29
CA SER A 235 15.88 1.27 -46.93
C SER A 235 15.53 2.32 -45.88
N ALA A 236 14.24 2.63 -45.68
CA ALA A 236 13.81 3.53 -44.60
C ALA A 236 14.14 2.98 -43.20
N PHE A 237 14.35 1.66 -43.09
CA PHE A 237 14.69 0.98 -41.84
C PHE A 237 16.18 0.64 -41.72
N ASP A 238 17.05 1.21 -42.55
CA ASP A 238 18.49 0.89 -42.52
C ASP A 238 19.22 1.31 -41.25
N HIS A 239 18.68 2.30 -40.54
CA HIS A 239 19.26 2.86 -39.32
C HIS A 239 18.46 2.55 -38.05
N ILE A 240 17.50 1.62 -38.08
CA ILE A 240 16.87 1.18 -36.83
C ILE A 240 17.91 0.47 -35.93
N PRO A 241 17.79 0.56 -34.59
CA PRO A 241 18.69 -0.13 -33.68
C PRO A 241 18.68 -1.65 -33.92
N GLY A 242 19.86 -2.29 -33.89
CA GLY A 242 19.99 -3.75 -34.02
C GLY A 242 19.73 -4.52 -32.71
N GLU A 243 19.53 -3.82 -31.60
CA GLU A 243 19.17 -4.37 -30.31
C GLU A 243 18.26 -3.40 -29.54
N GLN A 244 17.67 -3.90 -28.45
CA GLN A 244 16.77 -3.12 -27.62
C GLN A 244 17.43 -1.85 -27.04
N LEU A 245 16.79 -0.70 -27.24
CA LEU A 245 16.97 0.48 -26.41
C LEU A 245 16.05 0.35 -25.20
N TRP A 246 16.61 0.40 -23.99
CA TRP A 246 15.86 0.36 -22.74
C TRP A 246 15.63 1.78 -22.21
N ILE A 247 16.70 2.41 -21.73
CA ILE A 247 16.76 3.83 -21.37
C ILE A 247 17.88 4.44 -22.19
N PHE A 248 17.63 5.59 -22.82
CA PHE A 248 18.56 6.22 -23.76
C PHE A 248 18.47 7.76 -23.71
N PRO A 249 19.56 8.47 -24.07
CA PRO A 249 19.54 9.93 -24.15
C PRO A 249 18.54 10.41 -25.21
N SER A 250 17.81 11.47 -24.90
CA SER A 250 16.83 12.11 -25.78
C SER A 250 16.80 13.62 -25.53
N ALA A 251 16.39 14.41 -26.51
CA ALA A 251 16.19 15.84 -26.29
C ALA A 251 15.06 16.06 -25.27
N VAL A 252 15.20 17.05 -24.40
CA VAL A 252 14.13 17.46 -23.48
C VAL A 252 12.96 18.04 -24.30
N PRO A 253 11.71 17.57 -24.12
CA PRO A 253 10.57 18.15 -24.82
C PRO A 253 10.37 19.62 -24.44
N THR A 254 10.57 20.52 -25.40
CA THR A 254 10.37 21.97 -25.21
C THR A 254 8.93 22.41 -25.45
N GLU A 255 8.21 21.69 -26.31
CA GLU A 255 6.82 21.96 -26.66
C GLU A 255 5.87 21.68 -25.49
N SER A 256 4.79 22.46 -25.40
CA SER A 256 3.67 22.15 -24.51
C SER A 256 3.01 20.82 -24.88
N VAL A 257 2.23 20.25 -23.96
CA VAL A 257 1.49 19.01 -24.25
C VAL A 257 0.54 19.21 -25.44
N ALA A 258 -0.12 20.37 -25.53
CA ALA A 258 -1.06 20.66 -26.62
C ALA A 258 -0.37 20.77 -27.99
N GLU A 259 0.85 21.32 -28.04
CA GLU A 259 1.64 21.43 -29.27
C GLU A 259 2.23 20.09 -29.70
N ALA A 260 2.72 19.31 -28.73
CA ALA A 260 3.39 18.04 -28.99
C ALA A 260 2.43 16.87 -29.24
N ASN A 261 1.16 16.97 -28.82
CA ASN A 261 0.21 15.86 -28.93
C ASN A 261 -0.28 15.70 -30.39
N PRO A 262 -0.04 14.56 -31.05
CA PRO A 262 -0.53 14.36 -32.41
C PRO A 262 -2.07 14.41 -32.47
N VAL A 263 -2.64 14.98 -33.53
CA VAL A 263 -4.09 14.96 -33.71
C VAL A 263 -4.52 13.56 -34.17
N SER A 264 -5.18 12.82 -33.29
CA SER A 264 -5.76 11.51 -33.63
C SER A 264 -7.15 11.68 -34.28
N PRO A 265 -7.42 11.07 -35.44
CA PRO A 265 -8.77 11.06 -36.03
C PRO A 265 -9.78 10.27 -35.18
N GLN A 266 -9.32 9.45 -34.22
CA GLN A 266 -10.16 8.74 -33.26
C GLN A 266 -10.44 9.55 -31.98
N GLY A 267 -9.87 10.75 -31.87
CA GLY A 267 -9.93 11.62 -30.70
C GLY A 267 -8.94 11.24 -29.60
N GLU A 268 -8.99 11.98 -28.49
CA GLU A 268 -8.18 11.71 -27.30
C GLU A 268 -8.82 10.64 -26.39
N ALA A 269 -8.04 10.06 -25.49
CA ALA A 269 -8.54 9.12 -24.50
C ALA A 269 -9.64 9.75 -23.63
N LEU A 270 -10.71 9.00 -23.33
CA LEU A 270 -11.86 9.51 -22.56
C LEU A 270 -11.56 9.68 -21.08
N LEU A 271 -10.65 8.86 -20.55
CA LEU A 271 -10.20 8.94 -19.17
C LEU A 271 -8.73 9.35 -19.17
N PRO A 272 -8.32 10.25 -18.26
CA PRO A 272 -6.90 10.58 -18.12
C PRO A 272 -6.13 9.37 -17.58
N TYR A 273 -4.90 9.18 -18.04
CA TYR A 273 -3.97 8.16 -17.52
C TYR A 273 -3.05 8.70 -16.42
N THR A 274 -3.28 9.93 -15.96
CA THR A 274 -2.55 10.57 -14.87
C THR A 274 -3.51 11.25 -13.91
N PHE A 275 -3.17 11.27 -12.62
CA PHE A 275 -3.98 11.85 -11.56
C PHE A 275 -3.09 12.59 -10.57
N ALA A 276 -3.38 13.86 -10.29
CA ALA A 276 -2.66 14.59 -9.24
C ALA A 276 -3.08 14.07 -7.86
N ALA A 277 -2.19 13.34 -7.18
CA ALA A 277 -2.47 12.76 -5.85
C ALA A 277 -2.83 13.83 -4.83
N SER A 278 -2.30 15.04 -5.00
CA SER A 278 -2.69 16.23 -4.23
C SER A 278 -4.17 16.62 -4.34
N LYS A 279 -4.89 16.14 -5.36
CA LYS A 279 -6.34 16.33 -5.54
C LYS A 279 -7.18 15.22 -4.91
N ALA A 280 -6.57 14.13 -4.44
CA ALA A 280 -7.30 13.11 -3.69
C ALA A 280 -7.80 13.70 -2.38
N PRO A 281 -9.06 13.42 -1.98
CA PRO A 281 -9.57 13.85 -0.69
C PRO A 281 -8.74 13.19 0.42
N ALA A 282 -8.29 14.01 1.38
CA ALA A 282 -7.58 13.53 2.55
C ALA A 282 -8.54 13.38 3.72
N THR A 283 -8.54 12.20 4.33
CA THR A 283 -9.11 12.00 5.67
C THR A 283 -8.05 12.43 6.66
N ASN A 284 -8.26 13.57 7.34
CA ASN A 284 -7.32 14.11 8.32
C ASN A 284 -7.76 13.76 9.74
N VAL A 285 -6.81 13.35 10.57
CA VAL A 285 -7.00 13.15 12.01
C VAL A 285 -5.78 13.68 12.77
N THR A 286 -5.84 13.68 14.10
CA THR A 286 -4.73 14.20 14.94
C THR A 286 -3.40 13.48 14.68
N GLY A 287 -3.44 12.17 14.41
CA GLY A 287 -2.27 11.34 14.10
C GLY A 287 -1.70 11.49 12.69
N GLY A 288 -2.41 12.16 11.75
CA GLY A 288 -1.94 12.30 10.38
C GLY A 288 -3.03 12.44 9.30
N SER A 289 -2.77 11.89 8.10
CA SER A 289 -3.71 11.93 6.97
C SER A 289 -3.59 10.73 6.04
N VAL A 290 -4.71 10.29 5.46
CA VAL A 290 -4.80 9.23 4.44
C VAL A 290 -5.48 9.79 3.21
N LYS A 291 -4.86 9.60 2.04
CA LYS A 291 -5.44 9.94 0.74
C LYS A 291 -5.57 8.67 -0.09
N VAL A 292 -6.80 8.36 -0.49
CA VAL A 292 -7.09 7.17 -1.30
C VAL A 292 -7.21 7.55 -2.78
N VAL A 293 -6.43 6.84 -3.61
CA VAL A 293 -6.47 6.90 -5.07
C VAL A 293 -6.83 5.51 -5.60
N ASP A 294 -8.08 5.36 -6.02
CA ASP A 294 -8.63 4.11 -6.56
C ASP A 294 -9.60 4.41 -7.71
N SER A 295 -10.35 3.42 -8.21
CA SER A 295 -11.26 3.60 -9.35
C SER A 295 -12.40 4.61 -9.12
N ARG A 296 -12.66 5.03 -7.87
CA ARG A 296 -13.68 6.05 -7.55
C ARG A 296 -13.18 7.48 -7.78
N THR A 297 -11.87 7.71 -7.60
CA THR A 297 -11.21 9.02 -7.80
C THR A 297 -10.37 9.07 -9.07
N PHE A 298 -9.74 7.96 -9.43
CA PHE A 298 -8.93 7.76 -10.62
C PHE A 298 -9.48 6.60 -11.46
N ASN A 299 -10.54 6.89 -12.23
CA ASN A 299 -11.41 5.90 -12.88
C ASN A 299 -10.72 4.89 -13.81
N VAL A 300 -9.53 5.21 -14.35
CA VAL A 300 -8.79 4.26 -15.20
C VAL A 300 -8.02 3.21 -14.37
N SER A 301 -7.83 3.44 -13.07
CA SER A 301 -7.12 2.57 -12.14
C SER A 301 -8.02 1.47 -11.59
N THR A 302 -8.42 0.54 -12.45
CA THR A 302 -9.38 -0.54 -12.12
C THR A 302 -8.73 -1.83 -11.58
N THR A 303 -7.42 -1.82 -11.36
CA THR A 303 -6.68 -3.03 -10.93
C THR A 303 -5.69 -2.76 -9.81
N ILE A 304 -5.45 -1.48 -9.50
CA ILE A 304 -4.53 -1.03 -8.46
C ILE A 304 -5.21 0.11 -7.70
N ALA A 305 -5.30 -0.04 -6.39
CA ALA A 305 -5.73 1.00 -5.47
C ALA A 305 -4.54 1.36 -4.57
N VAL A 306 -4.41 2.64 -4.24
CA VAL A 306 -3.30 3.15 -3.42
C VAL A 306 -3.82 4.08 -2.34
N ALA A 307 -3.32 3.93 -1.12
CA ALA A 307 -3.47 4.93 -0.07
C ALA A 307 -2.11 5.57 0.24
N GLU A 308 -2.02 6.90 0.15
CA GLU A 308 -0.89 7.67 0.66
C GLU A 308 -1.17 8.01 2.12
N VAL A 309 -0.34 7.49 3.02
CA VAL A 309 -0.49 7.65 4.47
C VAL A 309 0.62 8.53 5.00
N THR A 310 0.24 9.52 5.81
CA THR A 310 1.14 10.40 6.54
C THR A 310 0.87 10.22 8.02
N VAL A 311 1.91 9.96 8.81
CA VAL A 311 1.82 9.77 10.28
C VAL A 311 2.77 10.73 10.97
N VAL A 312 2.26 11.54 11.89
CA VAL A 312 3.08 12.51 12.66
C VAL A 312 3.99 11.80 13.67
N PRO A 313 5.05 12.44 14.21
CA PRO A 313 5.85 11.85 15.28
C PRO A 313 4.98 11.41 16.47
N GLY A 314 5.16 10.19 16.95
CA GLY A 314 4.36 9.59 18.03
C GLY A 314 2.92 9.20 17.62
N GLY A 315 2.56 9.34 16.34
CA GLY A 315 1.31 8.82 15.79
C GLY A 315 1.43 7.36 15.34
N MET A 316 0.29 6.72 15.08
CA MET A 316 0.23 5.37 14.52
C MET A 316 -0.98 5.22 13.60
N ARG A 317 -0.79 4.62 12.43
CA ARG A 317 -1.89 4.02 11.67
C ARG A 317 -2.53 2.96 12.57
N GLU A 318 -3.79 3.17 12.93
CA GLU A 318 -4.47 2.34 13.93
C GLU A 318 -4.55 0.85 13.56
N LEU A 319 -4.87 0.01 14.55
CA LEU A 319 -5.10 -1.42 14.36
C LEU A 319 -6.24 -1.67 13.36
N HIS A 320 -5.91 -2.28 12.23
CA HIS A 320 -6.85 -2.57 11.16
C HIS A 320 -6.44 -3.81 10.36
N TRP A 321 -7.29 -4.20 9.43
CA TRP A 321 -6.95 -5.16 8.38
C TRP A 321 -7.70 -4.81 7.09
N HIS A 322 -7.23 -5.36 5.98
CA HIS A 322 -7.92 -5.28 4.70
C HIS A 322 -8.76 -6.54 4.51
N PRO A 323 -10.03 -6.45 4.08
CA PRO A 323 -10.86 -7.64 3.92
C PRO A 323 -10.57 -8.39 2.61
N THR A 324 -10.17 -7.66 1.57
CA THR A 324 -10.26 -8.17 0.19
C THR A 324 -8.92 -8.54 -0.43
N GLN A 325 -7.84 -7.80 -0.16
CA GLN A 325 -6.56 -7.99 -0.84
C GLN A 325 -5.37 -7.85 0.11
N PRO A 326 -4.24 -8.51 -0.20
CA PRO A 326 -3.03 -8.31 0.56
C PRO A 326 -2.42 -6.93 0.26
N GLU A 327 -1.85 -6.33 1.29
CA GLU A 327 -1.18 -5.05 1.22
C GLU A 327 0.29 -5.19 0.80
N TRP A 328 0.72 -4.28 -0.08
CA TRP A 328 2.12 -4.00 -0.39
C TRP A 328 2.45 -2.58 0.05
N THR A 329 3.49 -2.39 0.85
CA THR A 329 3.87 -1.06 1.34
C THR A 329 5.20 -0.59 0.80
N PHE A 330 5.31 0.73 0.63
CA PHE A 330 6.56 1.38 0.28
C PHE A 330 6.75 2.66 1.09
N TYR A 331 7.82 2.70 1.88
CA TYR A 331 8.12 3.80 2.79
C TYR A 331 8.86 4.91 2.04
N LEU A 332 8.23 6.09 2.00
CA LEU A 332 8.75 7.28 1.31
C LEU A 332 9.71 8.06 2.21
N GLU A 333 9.32 8.27 3.47
CA GLU A 333 9.97 9.14 4.45
C GLU A 333 9.75 8.58 5.87
N GLY A 334 10.70 8.82 6.78
CA GLY A 334 10.58 8.45 8.20
C GLY A 334 11.00 7.03 8.54
N THR A 335 10.71 6.63 9.77
CA THR A 335 10.95 5.29 10.34
C THR A 335 9.67 4.76 10.95
N ALA A 336 9.43 3.47 10.76
CA ALA A 336 8.20 2.81 11.15
C ALA A 336 8.48 1.52 11.90
N ARG A 337 7.55 1.16 12.78
CA ARG A 337 7.43 -0.17 13.35
C ARG A 337 6.06 -0.73 13.00
N VAL A 338 6.02 -1.99 12.58
CA VAL A 338 4.80 -2.69 12.17
C VAL A 338 4.73 -4.05 12.84
N THR A 339 3.70 -4.28 13.65
CA THR A 339 3.37 -5.64 14.10
C THR A 339 2.25 -6.20 13.23
N VAL A 340 2.43 -7.43 12.78
CA VAL A 340 1.45 -8.19 12.03
C VAL A 340 1.01 -9.39 12.85
N PHE A 341 -0.30 -9.54 13.02
CA PHE A 341 -0.96 -10.67 13.66
C PHE A 341 -1.48 -11.68 12.62
N ALA A 342 -0.89 -12.87 12.60
CA ALA A 342 -1.15 -13.96 11.65
C ALA A 342 -2.05 -15.08 12.21
N SER A 343 -2.94 -14.77 13.16
CA SER A 343 -3.82 -15.74 13.81
C SER A 343 -3.09 -16.82 14.62
N SER A 344 -3.86 -17.60 15.41
CA SER A 344 -3.36 -18.68 16.28
C SER A 344 -2.23 -18.26 17.22
N GLY A 345 -2.29 -17.02 17.71
CA GLY A 345 -1.25 -16.44 18.55
C GLY A 345 0.06 -16.15 17.83
N ASN A 346 0.11 -16.16 16.49
CA ASN A 346 1.31 -15.77 15.76
C ASN A 346 1.31 -14.25 15.55
N ALA A 347 2.35 -13.59 16.01
CA ALA A 347 2.57 -12.16 15.78
C ALA A 347 4.04 -11.91 15.50
N ARG A 348 4.32 -10.93 14.63
CA ARG A 348 5.69 -10.50 14.37
C ARG A 348 5.79 -9.01 14.10
N THR A 349 6.84 -8.41 14.65
CA THR A 349 7.17 -7.01 14.49
C THR A 349 8.35 -6.81 13.53
N PHE A 350 8.27 -5.75 12.73
CA PHE A 350 9.25 -5.35 11.73
C PHE A 350 9.50 -3.85 11.77
N ASP A 351 10.76 -3.47 11.63
CA ASP A 351 11.18 -2.09 11.41
C ASP A 351 11.29 -1.79 9.92
N TYR A 352 10.88 -0.58 9.54
CA TYR A 352 10.99 -0.05 8.19
C TYR A 352 11.49 1.39 8.22
N GLN A 353 12.22 1.77 7.17
CA GLN A 353 12.68 3.13 6.93
C GLN A 353 12.49 3.54 5.46
N ALA A 354 12.75 4.81 5.17
CA ALA A 354 12.63 5.35 3.81
C ALA A 354 13.39 4.50 2.78
N GLY A 355 12.65 3.95 1.81
CA GLY A 355 13.16 3.08 0.77
C GLY A 355 12.86 1.60 0.96
N ASP A 356 12.37 1.20 2.12
CA ASP A 356 11.96 -0.17 2.38
C ASP A 356 10.60 -0.51 1.76
N ILE A 357 10.43 -1.80 1.51
CA ILE A 357 9.18 -2.41 1.06
C ILE A 357 8.67 -3.35 2.13
N GLY A 358 7.45 -3.10 2.60
CA GLY A 358 6.75 -3.96 3.55
C GLY A 358 5.64 -4.77 2.89
N LYS A 359 5.24 -5.86 3.56
CA LYS A 359 4.16 -6.76 3.12
C LYS A 359 3.39 -7.30 4.32
N PRO A 360 2.66 -6.43 5.03
CA PRO A 360 2.03 -6.84 6.29
C PRO A 360 0.98 -7.96 6.11
N SER A 361 0.45 -8.16 4.90
CA SER A 361 -0.46 -9.30 4.63
C SER A 361 0.25 -10.60 4.21
N TYR A 362 1.59 -10.67 4.26
CA TYR A 362 2.35 -11.86 3.89
C TYR A 362 3.27 -12.30 5.04
N ILE A 363 2.83 -13.31 5.80
CA ILE A 363 3.70 -14.06 6.72
C ILE A 363 3.81 -15.50 6.24
N LEU A 364 5.02 -15.95 5.93
CA LEU A 364 5.33 -17.37 5.72
C LEU A 364 5.56 -18.04 7.07
N CYS A 365 4.52 -18.69 7.58
CA CYS A 365 4.66 -19.60 8.72
C CYS A 365 5.13 -20.97 8.19
N THR A 366 6.36 -21.37 8.51
CA THR A 366 6.85 -22.72 8.22
C THR A 366 6.47 -23.63 9.39
N ILE A 367 5.28 -24.21 9.38
CA ILE A 367 4.93 -25.25 10.37
C ILE A 367 5.48 -26.58 9.86
N ILE A 368 6.48 -27.12 10.58
CA ILE A 368 6.95 -28.52 10.63
C ILE A 368 6.68 -29.33 9.36
N GLY A 369 7.63 -29.33 8.43
CA GLY A 369 7.78 -30.37 7.40
C GLY A 369 6.75 -30.41 6.26
N LEU A 370 5.66 -29.63 6.31
CA LEU A 370 4.76 -29.44 5.20
C LEU A 370 5.00 -28.06 4.59
N ILE A 371 5.52 -28.05 3.37
CA ILE A 371 5.49 -26.85 2.51
C ILE A 371 4.01 -26.60 2.19
N LEU A 372 3.30 -25.91 3.07
CA LEU A 372 2.03 -25.27 2.74
C LEU A 372 2.37 -24.06 1.88
N HIS A 373 2.56 -24.33 0.59
CA HIS A 373 2.80 -23.33 -0.43
C HIS A 373 1.60 -22.36 -0.44
N ARG A 374 1.80 -21.16 0.12
CA ARG A 374 0.89 -19.99 0.04
C ARG A 374 -0.40 -20.04 0.87
N ILE A 375 -0.31 -19.92 2.21
CA ILE A 375 -1.42 -19.29 2.93
C ILE A 375 -1.36 -17.78 2.62
N ARG A 376 -2.12 -17.38 1.59
CA ARG A 376 -2.40 -15.98 1.24
C ARG A 376 -3.61 -15.55 2.06
N THR A 377 -3.41 -15.15 3.30
CA THR A 377 -4.52 -14.60 4.10
C THR A 377 -4.55 -13.10 3.89
N THR A 378 -5.61 -12.63 3.25
CA THR A 378 -5.80 -11.23 2.90
C THR A 378 -6.16 -10.35 4.10
N THR A 379 -6.15 -10.87 5.33
CA THR A 379 -6.87 -10.30 6.49
C THR A 379 -6.06 -10.26 7.79
N PHE A 380 -4.73 -10.23 7.73
CA PHE A 380 -3.92 -10.12 8.95
C PHE A 380 -4.06 -8.74 9.59
N GLY A 381 -4.37 -8.74 10.89
CA GLY A 381 -4.44 -7.51 11.67
C GLY A 381 -3.06 -6.91 11.83
N HIS A 382 -2.95 -5.60 11.65
CA HIS A 382 -1.67 -4.90 11.78
C HIS A 382 -1.89 -3.43 12.15
N TYR A 383 -0.80 -2.78 12.56
CA TYR A 383 -0.71 -1.34 12.77
C TYR A 383 0.65 -0.84 12.25
N VAL A 384 0.76 0.45 11.95
CA VAL A 384 2.03 1.09 11.52
C VAL A 384 2.30 2.29 12.41
N GLU A 385 3.28 2.18 13.28
CA GLU A 385 3.65 3.22 14.24
C GLU A 385 4.85 4.01 13.73
N ASN A 386 4.80 5.35 13.87
CA ASN A 386 5.96 6.19 13.59
C ASN A 386 6.90 6.21 14.80
N THR A 387 8.06 5.56 14.67
CA THR A 387 9.09 5.47 15.72
C THR A 387 10.08 6.63 15.67
N GLY A 388 9.99 7.49 14.66
CA GLY A 388 10.93 8.58 14.42
C GLY A 388 10.48 9.93 14.99
N ASN A 389 11.42 10.87 14.99
CA ASN A 389 11.18 12.26 15.38
C ASN A 389 10.70 13.15 14.24
N THR A 390 10.48 12.60 13.05
CA THR A 390 9.96 13.31 11.88
C THR A 390 8.68 12.67 11.37
N THR A 391 7.91 13.40 10.58
CA THR A 391 6.74 12.84 9.90
C THR A 391 7.15 11.66 9.02
N MET A 392 6.40 10.56 9.14
CA MET A 392 6.54 9.38 8.30
C MET A 392 5.52 9.43 7.16
N LYS A 393 5.93 8.99 5.98
CA LYS A 393 5.04 8.81 4.82
C LYS A 393 5.29 7.48 4.15
N TYR A 394 4.23 6.79 3.79
CA TYR A 394 4.32 5.54 3.04
C TYR A 394 3.10 5.35 2.14
N LEU A 395 3.20 4.42 1.21
CA LEU A 395 2.11 4.01 0.32
C LEU A 395 1.62 2.62 0.72
N GLU A 396 0.32 2.44 0.86
CA GLU A 396 -0.37 1.15 0.90
C GLU A 396 -0.89 0.85 -0.51
N ILE A 397 -0.52 -0.28 -1.10
CA ILE A 397 -0.83 -0.62 -2.50
C ILE A 397 -1.50 -1.97 -2.57
N PHE A 398 -2.62 -2.02 -3.29
CA PHE A 398 -3.50 -3.18 -3.36
C PHE A 398 -3.81 -3.52 -4.81
N LYS A 399 -3.90 -4.81 -5.11
CA LYS A 399 -4.34 -5.32 -6.42
C LYS A 399 -5.87 -5.44 -6.48
N THR A 400 -6.54 -4.30 -6.48
CA THR A 400 -8.01 -4.16 -6.51
C THR A 400 -8.39 -2.85 -7.18
N ASP A 401 -9.65 -2.70 -7.55
CA ASP A 401 -10.21 -1.45 -8.05
C ASP A 401 -10.63 -0.48 -6.93
N ILE A 402 -10.87 -0.97 -5.71
CA ILE A 402 -11.38 -0.19 -4.57
C ILE A 402 -10.57 -0.47 -3.31
N TYR A 403 -10.13 0.60 -2.62
CA TYR A 403 -9.53 0.51 -1.28
C TYR A 403 -10.61 0.23 -0.22
N GLU A 404 -10.33 -0.76 0.64
CA GLU A 404 -11.19 -1.15 1.74
C GLU A 404 -10.34 -1.56 2.94
N ASP A 405 -10.74 -1.12 4.13
CA ASP A 405 -10.16 -1.50 5.40
C ASP A 405 -11.25 -1.66 6.47
N ILE A 406 -10.90 -2.37 7.54
CA ILE A 406 -11.75 -2.49 8.72
C ILE A 406 -10.93 -2.09 9.94
N SER A 407 -11.35 -0.99 10.57
CA SER A 407 -10.78 -0.49 11.82
C SER A 407 -11.26 -1.34 13.00
N LEU A 408 -10.32 -1.76 13.86
CA LEU A 408 -10.64 -2.48 15.09
C LEU A 408 -11.50 -1.60 16.02
N ASN A 409 -11.14 -0.33 16.17
CA ASN A 409 -11.86 0.60 17.04
C ASN A 409 -13.31 0.78 16.57
N GLN A 410 -13.50 0.99 15.27
CA GLN A 410 -14.84 1.10 14.69
C GLN A 410 -15.64 -0.19 14.84
N TRP A 411 -15.03 -1.35 14.59
CA TRP A 411 -15.71 -2.64 14.72
C TRP A 411 -16.23 -2.86 16.14
N LEU A 412 -15.40 -2.60 17.16
CA LEU A 412 -15.80 -2.70 18.56
C LEU A 412 -16.88 -1.66 18.90
N ALA A 413 -16.75 -0.42 18.44
CA ALA A 413 -17.72 0.67 18.70
C ALA A 413 -19.11 0.41 18.10
N LEU A 414 -19.20 -0.40 17.04
CA LEU A 414 -20.44 -0.77 16.35
C LEU A 414 -20.95 -2.16 16.73
N THR A 415 -20.28 -2.85 17.66
CA THR A 415 -20.72 -4.12 18.24
C THR A 415 -21.48 -3.85 19.55
N PRO A 416 -22.53 -4.63 19.90
CA PRO A 416 -23.23 -4.44 21.17
C PRO A 416 -22.26 -4.39 22.37
N PRO A 417 -22.31 -3.36 23.24
CA PRO A 417 -21.36 -3.16 24.32
C PRO A 417 -21.14 -4.39 25.21
N GLU A 418 -22.23 -5.06 25.60
CA GLU A 418 -22.17 -6.26 26.44
C GLU A 418 -21.41 -7.41 25.77
N MET A 419 -21.44 -7.51 24.43
CA MET A 419 -20.64 -8.48 23.71
C MET A 419 -19.16 -8.11 23.78
N VAL A 420 -18.78 -6.84 23.59
CA VAL A 420 -17.38 -6.40 23.69
C VAL A 420 -16.84 -6.62 25.11
N LYS A 421 -17.61 -6.25 26.13
CA LYS A 421 -17.27 -6.47 27.55
C LYS A 421 -17.10 -7.97 27.86
N ALA A 422 -17.94 -8.83 27.31
CA ALA A 422 -17.80 -10.27 27.49
C ALA A 422 -16.48 -10.83 26.90
N HIS A 423 -15.94 -10.22 25.84
CA HIS A 423 -14.69 -10.66 25.22
C HIS A 423 -13.44 -10.03 25.86
N LEU A 424 -13.48 -8.74 26.16
CA LEU A 424 -12.29 -7.96 26.55
C LEU A 424 -12.30 -7.48 28.01
N GLN A 425 -13.42 -7.66 28.72
CA GLN A 425 -13.60 -7.25 30.12
C GLN A 425 -13.32 -5.76 30.37
N LEU A 426 -13.58 -4.91 29.37
CA LEU A 426 -13.43 -3.46 29.48
C LEU A 426 -14.55 -2.84 30.31
N ASP A 427 -14.25 -1.77 31.04
CA ASP A 427 -15.25 -1.00 31.78
C ASP A 427 -16.10 -0.09 30.88
N ASP A 428 -17.20 0.42 31.44
CA ASP A 428 -18.11 1.33 30.72
C ASP A 428 -17.43 2.61 30.26
N GLU A 429 -16.46 3.11 31.04
CA GLU A 429 -15.69 4.30 30.69
C GLU A 429 -14.89 4.06 29.40
N THR A 430 -14.14 2.96 29.33
CA THR A 430 -13.35 2.58 28.15
C THR A 430 -14.24 2.33 26.94
N ILE A 431 -15.35 1.60 27.09
CA ILE A 431 -16.32 1.37 26.01
C ILE A 431 -16.87 2.70 25.47
N SER A 432 -17.11 3.68 26.33
CA SER A 432 -17.63 5.00 25.92
C SER A 432 -16.66 5.81 25.04
N GLN A 433 -15.35 5.49 25.09
CA GLN A 433 -14.32 6.16 24.28
C GLN A 433 -14.14 5.57 22.87
N LEU A 434 -14.74 4.40 22.59
CA LEU A 434 -14.65 3.76 21.28
C LEU A 434 -15.29 4.63 20.18
N GLN A 435 -14.63 4.68 19.01
CA GLN A 435 -14.98 5.59 17.93
C GLN A 435 -15.83 4.90 16.86
N LYS A 436 -17.06 5.37 16.66
CA LYS A 436 -18.00 4.80 15.65
C LYS A 436 -17.67 5.19 14.20
N VAL A 437 -16.89 6.26 14.03
CA VAL A 437 -16.45 6.73 12.72
C VAL A 437 -15.05 6.19 12.48
N ASN A 438 -14.86 5.52 11.35
CA ASN A 438 -13.54 5.07 10.94
C ASN A 438 -12.62 6.29 10.82
N ARG A 439 -11.55 6.29 11.62
CA ARG A 439 -10.52 7.32 11.60
C ARG A 439 -9.21 6.81 11.04
N SER A 440 -9.04 5.50 10.88
CA SER A 440 -7.99 4.77 10.17
C SER A 440 -6.68 5.52 9.92
N LEU A 441 -6.11 6.06 11.01
CA LEU A 441 -4.87 6.82 11.11
C LEU A 441 -4.47 7.02 12.56
#